data_AF-A0A0Q6B0W7-F1
#
_entry.id   AF-A0A0Q6B0W7-F1
#
_cell.length_a   1.000
_cell.length_b   1.000
_cell.length_c   1.000
_cell.angle_alpha   90.00
_cell.angle_beta   90.00
_cell.angle_gamma   90.00
#
_symmetry.space_group_name_H-M   'P 1'
#
loop_
_entity.id
_entity.type
_entity.pdbx_description
1 polymer ?
#
loop_
_entity_poly.entity_id
_entity_poly.type
_entity_poly.pdbx_seq_one_letter_code
_entity_poly.pdbx_strand_id
1 'polypeptide(L)'
;MSDIDSDFFEAKPVARRRGRGFGIFLFVLVGLVVVLGILAVVADLVVRTVAEDQAEKQISQQLGDAAGPVDVQIGGFSMLWQLVQGTIDQATISSAGSSGGLSFDFDVRDVPTDLSGSTGAITGTVTADAATVNGLAAVQESGGAISFGDGQVTYARDFTIPLVNTVVPVDVVATPSITSEGRVISLTPTTASLRDTSVSLDLAPFIGGYAFDVCAAQYLPQGTTLTGVDVTSSAATLDVTSPGLPISSSGIGTKGSCS
;
A
#
# COMPACT_ATOMS: atom_id res chain seq x y z
N MET A 1 -35.13 5.31 -100.13
CA MET A 1 -36.46 5.19 -99.51
C MET A 1 -36.64 3.73 -99.12
N SER A 2 -36.51 3.31 -97.86
CA SER A 2 -36.91 4.03 -96.66
C SER A 2 -36.01 3.66 -95.48
N ASP A 3 -35.59 4.67 -94.74
CA ASP A 3 -34.88 4.60 -93.47
C ASP A 3 -35.64 3.71 -92.48
N ILE A 4 -34.97 2.67 -91.99
CA ILE A 4 -35.38 1.93 -90.79
C ILE A 4 -34.40 2.35 -89.71
N ASP A 5 -34.91 3.15 -88.78
CA ASP A 5 -34.25 3.64 -87.57
C ASP A 5 -33.39 2.56 -86.90
N SER A 6 -32.09 2.84 -86.83
CA SER A 6 -31.10 2.04 -86.09
C SER A 6 -31.10 2.30 -84.58
N ASP A 7 -32.06 3.08 -84.06
CA ASP A 7 -32.05 3.55 -82.66
C ASP A 7 -32.71 2.59 -81.65
N PHE A 8 -33.15 1.40 -82.07
CA PHE A 8 -33.78 0.43 -81.15
C PHE A 8 -32.79 -0.39 -80.30
N PHE A 9 -31.48 -0.29 -80.54
CA PHE A 9 -30.44 -1.02 -79.78
C PHE A 9 -29.62 -0.14 -78.86
N GLU A 10 -30.13 1.01 -78.42
CA GLU A 10 -29.48 1.77 -77.36
C GLU A 10 -29.68 1.07 -76.01
N ALA A 11 -28.73 0.19 -75.68
CA ALA A 11 -28.66 -0.47 -74.38
C ALA A 11 -28.46 0.58 -73.29
N LYS A 12 -29.56 1.01 -72.65
CA LYS A 12 -29.48 1.82 -71.43
C LYS A 12 -28.68 1.06 -70.37
N PRO A 13 -27.57 1.61 -69.85
CA PRO A 13 -26.84 0.95 -68.78
C PRO A 13 -27.77 0.89 -67.55
N VAL A 14 -28.15 -0.32 -67.15
CA VAL A 14 -28.84 -0.54 -65.88
C VAL A 14 -27.81 -0.25 -64.78
N ALA A 15 -27.86 0.97 -64.22
CA ALA A 15 -27.03 1.35 -63.10
C ALA A 15 -27.24 0.34 -61.96
N ARG A 16 -26.28 -0.56 -61.74
CA ARG A 16 -26.30 -1.48 -60.61
C ARG A 16 -26.31 -0.62 -59.34
N ARG A 17 -27.45 -0.54 -58.66
CA ARG A 17 -27.58 0.01 -57.29
C ARG A 17 -26.88 -0.91 -56.29
N ARG A 18 -25.57 -1.10 -56.44
CA ARG A 18 -24.69 -1.75 -55.45
C ARG A 18 -23.96 -0.65 -54.71
N GLY A 19 -24.47 -0.25 -53.55
CA GLY A 19 -23.76 0.72 -52.70
C GLY A 19 -24.51 1.15 -51.45
N ARG A 20 -25.84 1.27 -51.52
CA ARG A 20 -26.64 1.72 -50.36
C ARG A 20 -26.83 0.64 -49.28
N GLY A 21 -27.01 -0.62 -49.67
CA GLY A 21 -27.20 -1.71 -48.69
C GLY A 21 -25.96 -2.00 -47.84
N PHE A 22 -24.77 -1.91 -48.45
CA PHE A 22 -23.50 -2.13 -47.75
C PHE A 22 -23.18 -1.01 -46.76
N GLY A 23 -23.45 0.25 -47.13
CA GLY A 23 -23.29 1.39 -46.22
C GLY A 23 -24.23 1.33 -45.01
N ILE A 24 -25.50 0.94 -45.23
CA ILE A 24 -26.46 0.76 -44.12
C ILE A 24 -26.05 -0.42 -43.23
N PHE A 25 -25.63 -1.54 -43.82
CA PHE A 25 -25.15 -2.70 -43.06
C PHE A 25 -23.91 -2.35 -42.21
N LEU A 26 -22.92 -1.67 -42.78
CA LEU A 26 -21.75 -1.22 -42.02
C LEU A 26 -22.13 -0.25 -40.91
N PHE A 27 -23.04 0.69 -41.18
CA PHE A 27 -23.50 1.64 -40.16
C PHE A 27 -24.22 0.93 -38.99
N VAL A 28 -25.09 -0.03 -39.29
CA VAL A 28 -25.76 -0.85 -38.28
C VAL A 28 -24.76 -1.71 -37.50
N LEU A 29 -23.78 -2.31 -38.18
CA LEU A 29 -22.73 -3.12 -37.55
C LEU A 29 -21.86 -2.26 -36.61
N VAL A 30 -21.40 -1.10 -37.07
CA VAL A 30 -20.61 -0.16 -36.26
C VAL A 30 -21.43 0.32 -35.06
N GLY A 31 -22.70 0.70 -35.27
CA GLY A 31 -23.60 1.08 -34.18
C GLY A 31 -23.75 -0.03 -33.13
N LEU A 32 -23.93 -1.28 -33.57
CA LEU A 32 -24.00 -2.44 -32.68
C LEU A 32 -22.69 -2.65 -31.90
N VAL A 33 -21.54 -2.58 -32.56
CA VAL A 33 -20.22 -2.71 -31.91
C VAL A 33 -20.01 -1.62 -30.86
N VAL A 34 -20.40 -0.38 -31.16
CA VAL A 34 -20.33 0.73 -30.19
C VAL A 34 -21.22 0.47 -28.99
N VAL A 35 -22.46 0.03 -29.19
CA VAL A 35 -23.38 -0.29 -28.08
C VAL A 35 -22.83 -1.43 -27.22
N LEU A 36 -22.32 -2.49 -27.84
CA LEU A 36 -21.68 -3.60 -27.12
C LEU A 36 -20.44 -3.14 -26.36
N GLY A 37 -19.63 -2.25 -26.95
CA GLY A 37 -18.49 -1.64 -26.28
C GLY A 37 -18.89 -0.84 -25.04
N ILE A 38 -19.93 -0.01 -25.13
CA ILE A 38 -20.46 0.74 -23.99
C ILE A 38 -20.96 -0.22 -22.89
N LEU A 39 -21.74 -1.24 -23.26
CA LEU A 39 -22.23 -2.23 -22.30
C LEU A 39 -21.09 -2.99 -21.61
N ALA A 40 -20.04 -3.35 -22.35
CA ALA A 40 -18.86 -3.99 -21.80
C ALA A 40 -18.16 -3.09 -20.77
N VAL A 41 -18.01 -1.79 -21.07
CA VAL A 41 -17.43 -0.82 -20.12
C VAL A 41 -18.30 -0.69 -18.86
N VAL A 42 -19.62 -0.58 -19.00
CA VAL A 42 -20.53 -0.50 -17.84
C VAL A 42 -20.46 -1.77 -16.99
N ALA A 43 -20.45 -2.94 -17.62
CA ALA A 43 -20.31 -4.22 -16.92
C ALA A 43 -18.97 -4.31 -16.18
N ASP A 44 -17.88 -3.85 -16.80
CA ASP A 44 -16.55 -3.81 -16.18
C ASP A 44 -16.53 -2.98 -14.90
N LEU A 45 -17.11 -1.78 -14.95
CA LEU A 45 -17.19 -0.87 -13.81
C LEU A 45 -18.01 -1.47 -12.67
N VAL A 46 -19.16 -2.08 -12.98
CA VAL A 46 -20.00 -2.71 -11.95
C VAL A 46 -19.28 -3.88 -11.28
N VAL A 47 -18.63 -4.75 -12.07
CA VAL A 47 -17.88 -5.90 -11.53
C VAL A 47 -16.72 -5.42 -10.67
N ARG A 48 -16.02 -4.37 -11.09
CA ARG A 48 -14.93 -3.75 -10.33
C ARG A 48 -15.41 -3.24 -8.97
N THR A 49 -16.45 -2.42 -8.94
CA THR A 49 -17.00 -1.89 -7.68
C THR A 49 -17.47 -2.99 -6.74
N VAL A 50 -18.11 -4.03 -7.26
CA VAL A 50 -18.57 -5.17 -6.45
C VAL A 50 -17.40 -5.99 -5.88
N ALA A 51 -16.28 -6.07 -6.61
CA ALA A 51 -15.07 -6.73 -6.14
C ALA A 51 -14.35 -5.90 -5.07
N GLU A 52 -14.23 -4.58 -5.27
CA GLU A 52 -13.69 -3.60 -4.32
C GLU A 52 -14.48 -3.65 -2.99
N ASP A 53 -15.81 -3.48 -3.04
CA ASP A 53 -16.69 -3.53 -1.86
C ASP A 53 -16.56 -4.83 -1.04
N GLN A 54 -16.33 -5.96 -1.73
CA GLN A 54 -16.16 -7.25 -1.07
C GLN A 54 -14.79 -7.39 -0.44
N ALA A 55 -13.74 -6.94 -1.13
CA ALA A 55 -12.39 -6.92 -0.59
C ALA A 55 -12.31 -6.02 0.65
N GLU A 56 -12.88 -4.82 0.60
CA GLU A 56 -12.96 -3.88 1.73
C GLU A 56 -13.60 -4.54 2.96
N LYS A 57 -14.76 -5.20 2.79
CA LYS A 57 -15.46 -5.87 3.89
C LYS A 57 -14.64 -7.00 4.49
N GLN A 58 -13.98 -7.80 3.66
CA GLN A 58 -13.17 -8.93 4.14
C GLN A 58 -11.92 -8.46 4.88
N ILE A 59 -11.22 -7.45 4.34
CA ILE A 59 -10.01 -6.90 4.96
C ILE A 59 -10.37 -6.18 6.27
N SER A 60 -11.44 -5.39 6.29
CA SER A 60 -11.94 -4.71 7.49
C SER A 60 -12.29 -5.71 8.60
N GLN A 61 -12.91 -6.85 8.25
CA GLN A 61 -13.22 -7.91 9.21
C GLN A 61 -11.97 -8.55 9.84
N GLN A 62 -10.84 -8.59 9.11
CA GLN A 62 -9.59 -9.17 9.60
C GLN A 62 -8.76 -8.18 10.42
N LEU A 63 -8.74 -6.90 10.03
CA LEU A 63 -7.99 -5.85 10.74
C LEU A 63 -8.72 -5.37 12.01
N GLY A 64 -10.05 -5.53 12.08
CA GLY A 64 -10.87 -5.01 13.15
C GLY A 64 -10.90 -3.48 13.19
N ASP A 65 -11.37 -2.91 14.30
CA ASP A 65 -11.61 -1.46 14.41
C ASP A 65 -10.32 -0.60 14.49
N ALA A 66 -9.17 -1.24 14.71
CA ALA A 66 -7.90 -0.56 14.96
C ALA A 66 -7.34 0.19 13.74
N ALA A 67 -7.58 -0.32 12.54
CA ALA A 67 -7.17 0.33 11.29
C ALA A 67 -8.15 1.42 10.84
N GLY A 68 -9.42 1.35 11.25
CA GLY A 68 -10.47 2.21 10.72
C GLY A 68 -11.01 1.74 9.36
N PRO A 69 -11.70 2.62 8.61
CA PRO A 69 -12.25 2.25 7.31
C PRO A 69 -11.13 1.92 6.33
N VAL A 70 -11.26 0.78 5.66
CA VAL A 70 -10.36 0.32 4.60
C VAL A 70 -11.01 0.63 3.27
N ASP A 71 -10.21 1.15 2.34
CA ASP A 71 -10.58 1.49 0.97
C ASP A 71 -9.73 0.63 0.03
N VAL A 72 -10.37 0.03 -0.98
CA VAL A 72 -9.68 -0.83 -1.95
C VAL A 72 -10.00 -0.36 -3.35
N GLN A 73 -8.96 -0.07 -4.12
CA GLN A 73 -9.09 0.23 -5.54
C GLN A 73 -8.43 -0.85 -6.40
N ILE A 74 -9.15 -1.31 -7.42
CA ILE A 74 -8.64 -2.24 -8.41
C ILE A 74 -8.27 -1.48 -9.68
N GLY A 75 -6.98 -1.53 -10.01
CA GLY A 75 -6.41 -0.93 -11.20
C GLY A 75 -6.62 -1.76 -12.48
N GLY A 76 -6.08 -1.25 -13.59
CA GLY A 76 -6.05 -1.95 -14.87
C GLY A 76 -7.16 -1.56 -15.85
N PHE A 77 -6.96 -1.96 -17.11
CA PHE A 77 -7.77 -1.54 -18.25
C PHE A 77 -9.19 -2.11 -18.21
N SER A 78 -9.35 -3.40 -17.90
CA SER A 78 -10.63 -4.07 -17.77
C SER A 78 -10.56 -5.16 -16.71
N MET A 79 -11.44 -5.09 -15.71
CA MET A 79 -11.64 -6.12 -14.70
C MET A 79 -12.13 -7.44 -15.32
N LEU A 80 -13.04 -7.38 -16.30
CA LEU A 80 -13.53 -8.59 -16.99
C LEU A 80 -12.40 -9.31 -17.73
N TRP A 81 -11.52 -8.56 -18.38
CA TRP A 81 -10.35 -9.14 -19.04
C TRP A 81 -9.35 -9.73 -18.03
N GLN A 82 -9.12 -9.07 -16.90
CA GLN A 82 -8.29 -9.56 -15.81
C GLN A 82 -8.84 -10.86 -15.20
N LEU A 83 -10.16 -10.97 -15.00
CA LEU A 83 -10.81 -12.22 -14.57
C LEU A 83 -10.61 -13.39 -15.55
N VAL A 84 -10.59 -13.11 -16.85
CA VAL A 84 -10.29 -14.12 -17.88
C VAL A 84 -8.82 -14.54 -17.84
N GLN A 85 -7.90 -13.60 -17.59
CA GLN A 85 -6.48 -13.90 -17.42
C GLN A 85 -6.17 -14.61 -16.09
N GLY A 86 -7.03 -14.46 -15.10
CA GLY A 86 -6.88 -15.06 -13.76
C GLY A 86 -6.03 -14.23 -12.79
N THR A 87 -5.64 -13.01 -13.17
CA THR A 87 -4.78 -12.12 -12.37
C THR A 87 -5.25 -10.68 -12.45
N ILE A 88 -5.20 -9.98 -11.31
CA ILE A 88 -5.43 -8.55 -11.18
C ILE A 88 -4.08 -7.84 -11.25
N ASP A 89 -3.93 -6.89 -12.18
CA ASP A 89 -2.65 -6.25 -12.48
C ASP A 89 -2.16 -5.38 -11.31
N GLN A 90 -3.08 -4.69 -10.64
CA GLN A 90 -2.80 -3.81 -9.51
C GLN A 90 -4.02 -3.71 -8.59
N ALA A 91 -3.80 -3.81 -7.29
CA ALA A 91 -4.76 -3.45 -6.26
C ALA A 91 -4.09 -2.50 -5.26
N THR A 92 -4.73 -1.36 -5.00
CA THR A 92 -4.31 -0.40 -3.98
C THR A 92 -5.22 -0.57 -2.77
N ILE A 93 -4.64 -0.73 -1.60
CA ILE A 93 -5.33 -0.96 -0.34
C ILE A 93 -4.87 0.12 0.62
N SER A 94 -5.77 0.99 1.05
CA SER A 94 -5.44 2.09 1.94
C SER A 94 -6.38 2.16 3.12
N SER A 95 -5.90 2.78 4.19
CA SER A 95 -6.73 3.18 5.31
C SER A 95 -6.22 4.49 5.85
N ALA A 96 -7.11 5.47 5.95
CA ALA A 96 -6.79 6.80 6.47
C ALA A 96 -6.50 6.80 7.99
N GLY A 97 -6.67 5.66 8.66
CA GLY A 97 -6.60 5.53 10.10
C GLY A 97 -7.87 6.04 10.78
N SER A 98 -8.33 5.30 11.80
CA SER A 98 -9.32 5.82 12.74
C SER A 98 -8.64 6.60 13.87
N SER A 99 -9.36 6.90 14.94
CA SER A 99 -8.80 7.38 16.21
C SER A 99 -7.71 6.49 16.81
N GLY A 100 -7.43 5.31 16.23
CA GLY A 100 -6.39 4.37 16.64
C GLY A 100 -4.96 4.73 16.21
N GLY A 101 -4.77 5.82 15.46
CA GLY A 101 -3.43 6.38 15.20
C GLY A 101 -2.58 5.64 14.17
N LEU A 102 -3.15 4.62 13.51
CA LEU A 102 -2.49 3.80 12.49
C LEU A 102 -3.16 4.00 11.13
N SER A 103 -2.40 4.39 10.12
CA SER A 103 -2.82 4.46 8.72
C SER A 103 -1.85 3.70 7.83
N PHE A 104 -2.30 3.28 6.65
CA PHE A 104 -1.45 2.59 5.68
C PHE A 104 -1.94 2.80 4.26
N ASP A 105 -1.03 2.60 3.31
CA ASP A 105 -1.30 2.63 1.87
C ASP A 105 -0.39 1.61 1.20
N PHE A 106 -0.96 0.62 0.51
CA PHE A 106 -0.22 -0.46 -0.14
C PHE A 106 -0.70 -0.65 -1.58
N ASP A 107 0.27 -0.68 -2.50
CA ASP A 107 0.11 -1.16 -3.86
C ASP A 107 0.57 -2.62 -3.95
N VAL A 108 -0.30 -3.47 -4.48
CA VAL A 108 -0.06 -4.89 -4.71
C VAL A 108 -0.19 -5.19 -6.20
N ARG A 109 0.79 -5.91 -6.76
CA ARG A 109 0.80 -6.33 -8.17
C ARG A 109 0.45 -7.81 -8.31
N ASP A 110 -0.03 -8.16 -9.50
CA ASP A 110 -0.24 -9.54 -9.95
C ASP A 110 -1.00 -10.40 -8.92
N VAL A 111 -2.19 -9.94 -8.50
CA VAL A 111 -3.01 -10.64 -7.49
C VAL A 111 -3.85 -11.72 -8.19
N PRO A 112 -3.65 -13.02 -7.88
CA PRO A 112 -4.48 -14.10 -8.42
C PRO A 112 -5.96 -13.91 -8.08
N THR A 113 -6.84 -14.01 -9.08
CA THR A 113 -8.28 -13.76 -8.90
C THR A 113 -8.98 -14.84 -8.08
N ASP A 114 -8.39 -16.04 -8.00
CA ASP A 114 -8.85 -17.13 -7.15
C ASP A 114 -8.31 -17.02 -5.71
N LEU A 115 -7.52 -15.98 -5.42
CA LEU A 115 -6.84 -15.73 -4.16
C LEU A 115 -5.99 -16.90 -3.68
N SER A 116 -5.47 -17.71 -4.63
CA SER A 116 -4.59 -18.83 -4.35
C SER A 116 -3.14 -18.51 -4.72
N GLY A 117 -2.17 -19.14 -4.04
CA GLY A 117 -0.76 -18.92 -4.31
C GLY A 117 -0.20 -17.64 -3.66
N SER A 118 0.50 -16.82 -4.44
CA SER A 118 1.22 -15.62 -3.98
C SER A 118 0.94 -14.42 -4.88
N THR A 119 0.98 -13.23 -4.30
CA THR A 119 0.95 -11.98 -5.06
C THR A 119 2.29 -11.74 -5.75
N GLY A 120 2.30 -10.81 -6.71
CA GLY A 120 3.52 -10.14 -7.14
C GLY A 120 3.99 -9.09 -6.13
N ALA A 121 4.81 -8.15 -6.61
CA ALA A 121 5.45 -7.14 -5.77
C ALA A 121 4.44 -6.29 -4.99
N ILE A 122 4.83 -5.95 -3.76
CA ILE A 122 4.10 -5.08 -2.85
C ILE A 122 4.99 -3.90 -2.49
N THR A 123 4.44 -2.70 -2.52
CA THR A 123 5.09 -1.47 -2.07
C THR A 123 4.08 -0.64 -1.30
N GLY A 124 4.50 0.03 -0.23
CA GLY A 124 3.57 0.88 0.49
C GLY A 124 4.18 1.55 1.71
N THR A 125 3.31 2.21 2.45
CA THR A 125 3.67 2.96 3.65
C THR A 125 2.77 2.57 4.82
N VAL A 126 3.34 2.60 6.02
CA VAL A 126 2.60 2.46 7.27
C VAL A 126 2.95 3.65 8.14
N THR A 127 1.94 4.38 8.61
CA THR A 127 2.12 5.53 9.50
C THR A 127 1.46 5.26 10.83
N ALA A 128 2.19 5.46 11.92
CA ALA A 128 1.71 5.24 13.27
C ALA A 128 2.02 6.43 14.18
N ASP A 129 1.06 6.81 15.02
CA ASP A 129 1.27 7.82 16.06
C ASP A 129 2.03 7.24 17.27
N ALA A 130 2.41 8.14 18.18
CA ALA A 130 3.18 7.75 19.36
C ALA A 130 2.40 6.80 20.28
N ALA A 131 1.07 6.93 20.37
CA ALA A 131 0.25 6.07 21.22
C ALA A 131 0.20 4.64 20.68
N THR A 132 0.04 4.47 19.35
CA THR A 132 0.11 3.18 18.67
C THR A 132 1.48 2.53 18.89
N VAL A 133 2.56 3.28 18.69
CA VAL A 133 3.93 2.75 18.86
C VAL A 133 4.22 2.38 20.32
N ASN A 134 3.73 3.16 21.29
CA ASN A 134 3.85 2.84 22.71
C ASN A 134 3.01 1.62 23.14
N GLY A 135 2.05 1.20 22.32
CA GLY A 135 1.31 -0.05 22.49
C GLY A 135 2.13 -1.29 22.12
N LEU A 136 3.26 -1.15 21.42
CA LEU A 136 4.07 -2.28 20.98
C LEU A 136 4.83 -2.91 22.15
N ALA A 137 4.79 -4.25 22.23
CA ALA A 137 5.49 -5.00 23.28
C ALA A 137 6.98 -4.65 23.40
N ALA A 138 7.69 -4.53 22.26
CA ALA A 138 9.11 -4.17 22.27
C ALA A 138 9.40 -2.78 22.88
N VAL A 139 8.46 -1.83 22.72
CA VAL A 139 8.59 -0.49 23.31
C VAL A 139 8.32 -0.56 24.80
N GLN A 140 7.26 -1.26 25.21
CA GLN A 140 6.91 -1.46 26.63
C GLN A 140 8.00 -2.20 27.41
N GLU A 141 8.56 -3.26 26.84
CA GLU A 141 9.66 -4.04 27.42
C GLU A 141 10.95 -3.21 27.55
N SER A 142 11.13 -2.19 26.71
CA SER A 142 12.26 -1.27 26.80
C SER A 142 12.12 -0.21 27.91
N GLY A 143 11.01 -0.23 28.67
CA GLY A 143 10.85 0.56 29.89
C GLY A 143 10.45 2.02 29.68
N GLY A 144 9.90 2.40 28.53
CA GLY A 144 9.59 3.81 28.25
C GLY A 144 8.44 4.05 27.28
N ALA A 145 7.90 5.26 27.38
CA ALA A 145 7.09 5.87 26.33
C ALA A 145 8.00 6.63 25.36
N ILE A 146 7.70 6.51 24.08
CA ILE A 146 8.31 7.24 22.98
C ILE A 146 7.44 8.47 22.69
N SER A 147 8.10 9.60 22.46
CA SER A 147 7.53 10.77 21.81
C SER A 147 8.27 11.07 20.51
N PHE A 148 7.57 11.67 19.57
CA PHE A 148 8.14 12.01 18.28
C PHE A 148 8.49 13.49 18.19
N GLY A 149 9.56 13.76 17.44
CA GLY A 149 10.00 15.08 17.01
C GLY A 149 10.44 15.01 15.55
N ASP A 150 10.70 16.16 14.93
CA ASP A 150 11.05 16.19 13.51
C ASP A 150 12.40 15.50 13.26
N GLY A 151 12.36 14.33 12.62
CA GLY A 151 13.47 13.43 12.35
C GLY A 151 14.03 12.69 13.58
N GLN A 152 13.37 12.77 14.73
CA GLN A 152 13.91 12.30 16.01
C GLN A 152 12.84 11.64 16.87
N VAL A 153 13.27 10.69 17.70
CA VAL A 153 12.44 10.07 18.73
C VAL A 153 13.04 10.36 20.09
N THR A 154 12.20 10.65 21.08
CA THR A 154 12.64 10.81 22.48
C THR A 154 12.08 9.68 23.30
N TYR A 155 12.91 9.04 24.11
CA TYR A 155 12.49 7.97 25.02
C TYR A 155 13.24 8.07 26.35
N ALA A 156 12.59 7.57 27.41
CA ALA A 156 13.17 7.54 28.74
C ALA A 156 14.11 6.33 28.90
N ARG A 157 15.24 6.55 29.57
CA ARG A 157 16.16 5.51 30.03
C ARG A 157 16.61 5.78 31.45
N ASP A 158 17.03 4.71 32.12
CA ASP A 158 17.67 4.80 33.41
C ASP A 158 19.18 5.00 33.23
N PHE A 159 19.73 6.03 33.89
CA PHE A 159 21.17 6.24 34.00
C PHE A 159 21.63 5.99 35.43
N THR A 160 22.62 5.13 35.60
CA THR A 160 23.24 4.93 36.91
C THR A 160 24.43 5.88 37.05
N ILE A 161 24.38 6.78 38.01
CA ILE A 161 25.48 7.69 38.33
C ILE A 161 26.57 6.87 39.07
N PRO A 162 27.76 6.63 38.48
CA PRO A 162 28.73 5.70 39.05
C PRO A 162 29.27 6.13 40.42
N LEU A 163 29.33 7.45 40.67
CA LEU A 163 29.91 8.01 41.89
C LEU A 163 29.01 7.84 43.13
N VAL A 164 27.69 7.82 42.94
CA VAL A 164 26.70 7.75 44.02
C VAL A 164 25.79 6.53 43.91
N ASN A 165 26.04 5.65 42.93
CA ASN A 165 25.26 4.45 42.62
C ASN A 165 23.74 4.68 42.66
N THR A 166 23.32 5.83 42.14
CA THR A 166 21.92 6.27 42.12
C THR A 166 21.42 6.24 40.69
N VAL A 167 20.23 5.67 40.47
CA VAL A 167 19.57 5.62 39.17
C VAL A 167 18.73 6.88 39.00
N VAL A 168 18.91 7.57 37.88
CA VAL A 168 18.15 8.77 37.52
C VAL A 168 17.54 8.58 36.11
N PRO A 169 16.29 9.01 35.91
CA PRO A 169 15.68 8.98 34.58
C PRO A 169 16.32 10.04 33.69
N VAL A 170 16.66 9.65 32.47
CA VAL A 170 17.16 10.55 31.41
C VAL A 170 16.25 10.46 30.20
N ASP A 171 16.02 11.62 29.60
CA ASP A 171 15.39 11.71 28.28
C ASP A 171 16.50 11.62 27.23
N VAL A 172 16.40 10.60 26.38
CA VAL A 172 17.33 10.34 25.28
C VAL A 172 16.65 10.68 23.98
N VAL A 173 17.24 11.60 23.21
CA VAL A 173 16.82 11.89 21.84
C VAL A 173 17.68 11.07 20.90
N ALA A 174 17.07 10.41 19.94
CA ALA A 174 17.74 9.55 18.97
C ALA A 174 17.20 9.76 17.56
N THR A 175 18.05 9.53 16.57
CA THR A 175 17.64 9.49 15.16
C THR A 175 17.43 8.03 14.74
N PRO A 176 16.24 7.69 14.20
CA PRO A 176 15.99 6.36 13.68
C PRO A 176 16.69 6.15 12.33
N SER A 177 17.17 4.94 12.10
CA SER A 177 17.75 4.51 10.83
C SER A 177 17.46 3.03 10.59
N ILE A 178 17.43 2.62 9.32
CA ILE A 178 17.20 1.22 8.96
C ILE A 178 18.53 0.49 8.83
N THR A 179 18.62 -0.67 9.46
CA THR A 179 19.80 -1.55 9.43
C THR A 179 19.40 -2.99 9.13
N SER A 180 20.39 -3.89 9.03
CA SER A 180 20.17 -5.33 8.81
C SER A 180 19.29 -5.63 7.58
N GLU A 181 19.59 -4.95 6.46
CA GLU A 181 18.89 -5.13 5.17
C GLU A 181 17.38 -4.86 5.24
N GLY A 182 16.96 -3.87 6.03
CA GLY A 182 15.53 -3.51 6.12
C GLY A 182 14.76 -4.23 7.21
N ARG A 183 15.44 -4.95 8.12
CA ARG A 183 14.79 -5.75 9.17
C ARG A 183 14.76 -5.08 10.53
N VAL A 184 15.69 -4.17 10.79
CA VAL A 184 15.90 -3.55 12.10
C VAL A 184 15.82 -2.03 11.97
N ILE A 185 15.17 -1.39 12.94
CA ILE A 185 15.23 0.07 13.13
C ILE A 185 16.21 0.32 14.27
N SER A 186 17.35 0.94 13.95
CA SER A 186 18.36 1.34 14.92
C SER A 186 18.14 2.78 15.35
N LEU A 187 17.99 3.00 16.65
CA LEU A 187 17.85 4.32 17.26
C LEU A 187 19.22 4.77 17.73
N THR A 188 19.84 5.68 16.99
CA THR A 188 21.15 6.24 17.34
C THR A 188 20.98 7.49 18.20
N PRO A 189 21.39 7.48 19.47
CA PRO A 189 21.27 8.62 20.36
C PRO A 189 22.07 9.82 19.85
N THR A 190 21.46 11.01 19.91
CA THR A 190 22.10 12.28 19.55
C THR A 190 22.34 13.14 20.78
N THR A 191 21.39 13.16 21.72
CA THR A 191 21.47 13.91 22.97
C THR A 191 20.82 13.14 24.11
N ALA A 192 21.27 13.41 25.33
CA ALA A 192 20.62 12.88 26.53
C ALA A 192 20.66 13.94 27.63
N SER A 193 19.55 14.10 28.33
CA SER A 193 19.37 15.12 29.37
C SER A 193 18.61 14.58 30.58
N LEU A 194 18.92 15.09 31.77
CA LEU A 194 18.19 14.76 32.99
C LEU A 194 16.80 15.39 32.99
N ARG A 195 15.79 14.59 33.34
CA ARG A 195 14.42 15.08 33.48
C ARG A 195 14.27 15.87 34.78
N ASP A 196 13.47 16.94 34.76
CA ASP A 196 13.01 17.69 35.94
C ASP A 196 14.08 18.25 36.88
N THR A 197 15.28 18.55 36.36
CA THR A 197 16.33 19.20 37.16
C THR A 197 16.70 20.56 36.58
N SER A 198 17.06 21.51 37.45
CA SER A 198 17.65 22.80 37.05
C SER A 198 19.09 22.67 36.52
N VAL A 199 19.61 21.44 36.46
CA VAL A 199 20.97 21.12 36.05
C VAL A 199 20.92 20.39 34.71
N SER A 200 21.18 21.11 33.63
CA SER A 200 21.38 20.52 32.31
C SER A 200 22.76 19.86 32.27
N LEU A 201 22.82 18.55 32.48
CA LEU A 201 24.03 17.77 32.22
C LEU A 201 23.97 17.28 30.78
N ASP A 202 24.93 17.69 29.96
CA ASP A 202 25.09 17.13 28.62
C ASP A 202 25.71 15.74 28.77
N LEU A 203 24.89 14.72 28.57
CA LEU A 203 25.32 13.33 28.65
C LEU A 203 25.88 12.81 27.32
N ALA A 204 26.07 13.67 26.29
CA ALA A 204 26.62 13.32 24.98
C ALA A 204 27.83 12.36 25.02
N PRO A 205 28.83 12.51 25.92
CA PRO A 205 29.97 11.58 25.97
C PRO A 205 29.61 10.14 26.35
N PHE A 206 28.44 9.92 26.95
CA PHE A 206 27.96 8.64 27.43
C PHE A 206 26.84 8.06 26.55
N ILE A 207 26.47 8.74 25.45
CA ILE A 207 25.26 8.37 24.70
C ILE A 207 25.35 7.07 23.92
N GLY A 208 26.56 6.62 23.57
CA GLY A 208 26.76 5.39 22.80
C GLY A 208 26.18 4.14 23.46
N GLY A 209 26.08 4.13 24.80
CA GLY A 209 25.48 3.03 25.56
C GLY A 209 23.94 2.99 25.52
N TYR A 210 23.29 4.02 25.00
CA TYR A 210 21.82 4.08 24.88
C TYR A 210 21.30 3.69 23.49
N ALA A 211 22.19 3.38 22.54
CA ALA A 211 21.75 2.86 21.26
C ALA A 211 20.93 1.59 21.47
N PHE A 212 19.77 1.54 20.82
CA PHE A 212 18.84 0.43 20.93
C PHE A 212 18.22 0.11 19.58
N ASP A 213 18.10 -1.18 19.31
CA ASP A 213 17.60 -1.72 18.06
C ASP A 213 16.21 -2.33 18.28
N VAL A 214 15.26 -1.95 17.43
CA VAL A 214 13.92 -2.54 17.40
C VAL A 214 13.85 -3.52 16.23
N CYS A 215 13.48 -4.77 16.52
CA CYS A 215 13.22 -5.74 15.47
C CYS A 215 11.89 -5.43 14.77
N ALA A 216 11.93 -4.65 13.68
CA ALA A 216 10.74 -4.31 12.92
C ALA A 216 10.16 -5.52 12.17
N ALA A 217 11.03 -6.45 11.73
CA ALA A 217 10.62 -7.65 11.01
C ALA A 217 9.62 -8.53 11.79
N GLN A 218 9.60 -8.48 13.13
CA GLN A 218 8.66 -9.26 13.95
C GLN A 218 7.20 -8.77 13.84
N TYR A 219 6.99 -7.57 13.31
CA TYR A 219 5.66 -7.00 13.09
C TYR A 219 5.20 -7.15 11.63
N LEU A 220 6.13 -7.39 10.72
CA LEU A 220 5.90 -7.49 9.28
C LEU A 220 5.82 -8.95 8.82
N PRO A 221 5.04 -9.25 7.76
CA PRO A 221 5.07 -10.56 7.12
C PRO A 221 6.48 -10.96 6.68
N GLN A 222 6.77 -12.25 6.68
CA GLN A 222 8.02 -12.77 6.13
C GLN A 222 8.14 -12.43 4.64
N GLY A 223 9.33 -12.00 4.20
CA GLY A 223 9.58 -11.56 2.83
C GLY A 223 9.44 -10.05 2.62
N THR A 224 8.99 -9.33 3.64
CA THR A 224 8.88 -7.88 3.65
C THR A 224 10.14 -7.22 4.21
N THR A 225 10.56 -6.10 3.62
CA THR A 225 11.68 -5.27 4.09
C THR A 225 11.29 -3.80 4.19
N LEU A 226 11.93 -3.10 5.13
CA LEU A 226 11.84 -1.66 5.24
C LEU A 226 12.83 -0.98 4.29
N THR A 227 12.36 0.04 3.58
CA THR A 227 13.19 0.84 2.66
C THR A 227 13.36 2.29 3.13
N GLY A 228 12.48 2.76 4.02
CA GLY A 228 12.49 4.13 4.51
C GLY A 228 11.86 4.25 5.89
N VAL A 229 12.36 5.19 6.67
CA VAL A 229 11.81 5.59 7.96
C VAL A 229 11.84 7.11 8.02
N ASP A 230 10.68 7.71 8.25
CA ASP A 230 10.52 9.14 8.46
C ASP A 230 9.77 9.38 9.77
N VAL A 231 10.18 10.39 10.52
CA VAL A 231 9.55 10.72 11.80
C VAL A 231 9.25 12.21 11.82
N THR A 232 8.00 12.52 12.12
CA THR A 232 7.49 13.88 12.32
C THR A 232 7.09 14.05 13.77
N SER A 233 6.86 15.28 14.23
CA SER A 233 6.32 15.53 15.57
C SER A 233 5.01 14.78 15.92
N SER A 234 4.21 14.34 14.94
CA SER A 234 2.94 13.63 15.17
C SER A 234 2.99 12.12 14.93
N ALA A 235 3.85 11.64 14.04
CA ALA A 235 3.82 10.24 13.59
C ALA A 235 5.16 9.76 13.03
N ALA A 236 5.34 8.44 13.03
CA ALA A 236 6.41 7.75 12.31
C ALA A 236 5.83 7.04 11.09
N THR A 237 6.44 7.24 9.93
CA THR A 237 6.10 6.60 8.66
C THR A 237 7.20 5.64 8.24
N LEU A 238 6.82 4.42 7.87
CA LEU A 238 7.71 3.37 7.38
C LEU A 238 7.37 3.05 5.93
N ASP A 239 8.38 3.06 5.06
CA ASP A 239 8.25 2.54 3.70
C ASP A 239 8.59 1.05 3.68
N VAL A 240 7.74 0.28 3.02
CA VAL A 240 7.71 -1.17 3.09
C VAL A 240 7.66 -1.75 1.68
N THR A 241 8.45 -2.79 1.41
CA THR A 241 8.37 -3.53 0.15
C THR A 241 8.45 -5.04 0.35
N SER A 242 7.86 -5.80 -0.57
CA SER A 242 8.00 -7.25 -0.68
C SER A 242 8.00 -7.64 -2.16
N PRO A 243 8.80 -8.64 -2.58
CA PRO A 243 8.72 -9.19 -3.94
C PRO A 243 7.42 -9.99 -4.17
N GLY A 244 6.70 -10.34 -3.10
CA GLY A 244 5.43 -11.05 -3.13
C GLY A 244 5.17 -11.80 -1.84
N LEU A 245 3.89 -11.93 -1.48
CA LEU A 245 3.46 -12.63 -0.27
C LEU A 245 2.50 -13.77 -0.60
N PRO A 246 2.58 -14.91 0.11
CA PRO A 246 1.57 -15.96 -0.01
C PRO A 246 0.24 -15.45 0.53
N ILE A 247 -0.85 -15.66 -0.22
CA ILE A 247 -2.19 -15.15 0.12
C ILE A 247 -2.86 -16.00 1.22
N SER A 248 -2.28 -17.14 1.59
CA SER A 248 -2.78 -17.95 2.69
C SER A 248 -2.70 -17.19 4.01
N SER A 249 -3.68 -17.40 4.89
CA SER A 249 -3.71 -16.79 6.23
C SER A 249 -2.45 -17.08 7.04
N SER A 250 -1.85 -18.26 6.84
CA SER A 250 -0.55 -18.62 7.41
C SER A 250 0.62 -17.84 6.80
N GLY A 251 0.60 -17.54 5.50
CA GLY A 251 1.67 -16.84 4.81
C GLY A 251 1.75 -15.37 5.20
N ILE A 252 0.62 -14.68 5.21
CA ILE A 252 0.52 -13.27 5.65
C ILE A 252 0.75 -13.14 7.16
N GLY A 253 0.29 -14.12 7.93
CA GLY A 253 0.41 -14.14 9.40
C GLY A 253 1.80 -14.48 9.91
N THR A 254 2.64 -15.18 9.11
CA THR A 254 3.99 -15.54 9.52
C THR A 254 4.87 -14.30 9.52
N LYS A 255 5.34 -13.91 10.71
CA LYS A 255 6.18 -12.73 10.89
C LYS A 255 7.66 -13.04 10.64
N GLY A 256 8.42 -12.02 10.25
CA GLY A 256 9.87 -12.11 10.09
C GLY A 256 10.61 -12.17 11.43
N SER A 257 11.93 -12.35 11.35
CA SER A 257 12.85 -12.28 12.51
C SER A 257 14.10 -11.47 12.15
N CYS A 258 14.74 -10.92 13.18
CA CYS A 258 15.98 -10.15 13.05
C CYS A 258 17.24 -10.94 13.45
N SER A 259 17.09 -12.26 13.63
CA SER A 259 18.19 -13.21 13.86
C SER A 259 19.02 -13.47 12.60
#